data_AF-A0A957J901-F1
#
_entry.id   AF-A0A957J901-F1
#
_cell.length_a   1.000
_cell.length_b   1.000
_cell.length_c   1.000
_cell.angle_alpha   90.00
_cell.angle_beta   90.00
_cell.angle_gamma   90.00
#
_symmetry.space_group_name_H-M   'P 1'
#
loop_
_entity.id
_entity.type
_entity.pdbx_description
1 polymer ?
#
loop_
_entity_poly.entity_id
_entity_poly.type
_entity_poly.pdbx_seq_one_letter_code
_entity_poly.pdbx_strand_id
1 'polypeptide(L)'
;MKKKRTIALILLWLLCCSLPPFLLSAALIYPDWQAVRATGMCPAAPPDIPPYPCTPNEFLTRMVAGPFAVMGFMILCLSWGVMWGGFTAVVGFI
;
A
#
# COMPACT_ATOMS: atom_id res chain seq x y z
N MET A 1 10.68 -31.01 15.68
CA MET A 1 9.79 -30.66 14.55
C MET A 1 8.79 -29.52 14.85
N LYS A 2 8.28 -29.34 16.08
CA LYS A 2 7.30 -28.29 16.42
C LYS A 2 7.78 -26.84 16.17
N LYS A 3 9.05 -26.52 16.47
CA LYS A 3 9.62 -25.16 16.35
C LYS A 3 9.62 -24.59 14.91
N LYS A 4 9.90 -25.42 13.90
CA LYS A 4 9.89 -25.01 12.48
C LYS A 4 8.47 -24.69 11.98
N ARG A 5 7.46 -25.43 12.46
CA ARG A 5 6.05 -25.23 12.11
C ARG A 5 5.50 -23.93 12.72
N THR A 6 5.87 -23.59 13.95
CA THR A 6 5.47 -22.33 14.59
C THR A 6 6.06 -21.11 13.88
N ILE A 7 7.35 -21.16 13.50
CA ILE A 7 7.98 -20.07 12.75
C ILE A 7 7.31 -19.88 11.38
N ALA A 8 7.00 -20.96 10.66
CA ALA A 8 6.30 -20.89 9.39
C ALA A 8 4.91 -20.26 9.53
N LEU A 9 4.18 -20.56 10.61
CA LEU A 9 2.87 -19.95 10.89
C LEU A 9 2.97 -18.47 11.21
N ILE A 10 3.99 -18.05 11.99
CA ILE A 10 4.23 -16.62 12.28
C ILE A 10 4.59 -15.86 11.01
N LEU A 11 5.45 -16.42 10.16
CA LEU A 11 5.82 -15.81 8.87
C LEU A 11 4.62 -15.71 7.93
N LEU A 12 3.80 -16.75 7.85
CA LEU A 12 2.55 -16.74 7.07
C LEU A 12 1.58 -15.68 7.62
N TRP A 13 1.49 -15.55 8.93
CA TRP A 13 0.65 -14.54 9.59
C TRP A 13 1.13 -13.12 9.27
N LEU A 14 2.44 -12.85 9.39
CA LEU A 14 3.04 -11.57 9.02
C LEU A 14 2.84 -11.24 7.53
N LEU A 15 2.97 -12.24 6.66
CA LEU A 15 2.70 -12.09 5.23
C LEU A 15 1.24 -11.70 5.00
N CYS A 16 0.28 -12.43 5.58
CA CYS A 16 -1.15 -12.11 5.46
C CYS A 16 -1.52 -10.74 6.06
N CYS A 17 -0.78 -10.26 7.05
CA CYS A 17 -1.02 -8.93 7.64
C CYS A 17 -0.48 -7.79 6.77
N SER A 18 0.65 -8.00 6.08
CA SER A 18 1.34 -6.95 5.32
C SER A 18 0.99 -6.92 3.84
N LEU A 19 0.61 -8.06 3.26
CA LEU A 19 0.31 -8.19 1.85
C LEU A 19 -0.95 -7.40 1.41
N PRO A 20 -2.08 -7.43 2.13
CA PRO A 20 -3.30 -6.73 1.73
C PRO A 20 -3.15 -5.19 1.62
N PRO A 21 -2.60 -4.47 2.61
CA PRO A 21 -2.43 -3.02 2.48
C PRO A 21 -1.44 -2.66 1.37
N PHE A 22 -0.43 -3.50 1.11
CA PHE A 22 0.50 -3.32 0.01
C PHE A 22 -0.18 -3.49 -1.35
N LEU A 23 -0.98 -4.55 -1.53
CA LEU A 23 -1.73 -4.79 -2.77
C LEU A 23 -2.78 -3.70 -3.03
N LEU A 24 -3.50 -3.26 -2.00
CA LEU A 24 -4.45 -2.14 -2.11
C LEU A 24 -3.77 -0.84 -2.52
N SER A 25 -2.61 -0.53 -1.91
CA SER A 25 -1.84 0.66 -2.27
C SER A 25 -1.36 0.60 -3.73
N ALA A 26 -0.86 -0.56 -4.18
CA ALA A 26 -0.47 -0.77 -5.56
C ALA A 26 -1.67 -0.64 -6.53
N ALA A 27 -2.82 -1.19 -6.16
CA ALA A 27 -4.03 -1.12 -6.98
C ALA A 27 -4.55 0.32 -7.17
N LEU A 28 -4.41 1.17 -6.16
CA LEU A 28 -4.80 2.58 -6.24
C LEU A 28 -3.87 3.40 -7.16
N ILE A 29 -2.58 3.07 -7.21
CA ILE A 29 -1.57 3.80 -8.00
C ILE A 29 -1.54 3.31 -9.47
N TYR A 30 -1.85 2.03 -9.70
CA TYR A 30 -1.78 1.39 -11.00
C TYR A 30 -2.52 2.10 -12.16
N PRO A 31 -3.78 2.57 -12.01
CA PRO A 31 -4.50 3.21 -13.10
C PRO A 31 -3.83 4.53 -13.54
N ASP A 32 -3.39 5.35 -12.59
CA ASP A 32 -2.70 6.60 -12.89
C ASP A 32 -1.33 6.35 -13.52
N TRP A 33 -0.62 5.31 -13.07
CA TRP A 33 0.64 4.91 -13.70
C TRP A 33 0.47 4.50 -15.16
N GLN A 34 -0.60 3.75 -15.48
CA GLN A 34 -0.93 3.40 -16.88
C GLN A 34 -1.30 4.65 -17.69
N ALA A 35 -2.05 5.58 -17.11
CA ALA A 35 -2.39 6.85 -17.76
C ALA A 35 -1.13 7.67 -18.08
N VAL A 36 -0.17 7.77 -17.14
CA VAL A 36 1.13 8.42 -17.37
C VAL A 36 1.94 7.71 -18.44
N ARG A 37 1.95 6.38 -18.45
CA ARG A 37 2.65 5.59 -19.47
C ARG A 37 2.07 5.79 -20.87
N ALA A 38 0.75 5.96 -20.97
CA ALA A 38 0.06 6.17 -22.24
C ALA A 38 0.15 7.61 -22.76
N THR A 39 0.07 8.59 -21.86
CA THR A 39 -0.04 10.02 -22.23
C THR A 39 1.27 10.81 -22.08
N GLY A 40 2.23 10.30 -21.29
CA GLY A 40 3.43 11.04 -20.90
C GLY A 40 3.17 12.22 -19.96
N MET A 41 1.94 12.34 -19.42
CA MET A 41 1.51 13.47 -18.61
C MET A 41 1.14 12.98 -17.21
N CYS A 42 1.72 13.61 -16.18
CA CYS A 42 1.35 13.39 -14.79
C CYS A 42 -0.02 14.01 -14.48
N PRO A 43 -0.87 13.35 -13.68
CA PRO A 43 -2.11 13.93 -13.21
C PRO A 43 -1.82 15.15 -12.32
N ALA A 44 -2.81 16.04 -12.22
CA ALA A 44 -2.72 17.20 -11.33
C ALA A 44 -2.52 16.72 -9.88
N ALA A 45 -1.50 17.27 -9.20
CA ALA A 45 -1.23 16.94 -7.81
C ALA A 45 -1.75 18.09 -6.91
N PRO A 46 -2.50 17.80 -5.83
CA PRO A 46 -2.91 18.81 -4.86
C PRO A 46 -1.68 19.46 -4.16
N PRO A 47 -1.72 20.76 -3.79
CA PRO A 47 -2.88 21.65 -3.89
C PRO A 47 -3.03 22.37 -5.23
N ASP A 48 -1.97 22.57 -6.03
CA ASP A 48 -2.02 23.51 -7.17
C ASP A 48 -1.05 23.16 -8.33
N ILE A 49 -0.68 21.89 -8.52
CA ILE A 49 0.24 21.52 -9.60
C ILE A 49 -0.57 21.11 -10.84
N PRO A 50 -0.53 21.89 -11.95
CA PRO A 50 -1.19 21.51 -13.19
C PRO A 50 -0.57 20.24 -13.78
N PRO A 51 -1.28 19.50 -14.65
CA PRO A 51 -0.71 18.34 -15.31
C PRO A 51 0.54 18.75 -16.10
N TYR A 52 1.65 18.08 -15.83
CA TYR A 52 2.96 18.38 -16.41
C TYR A 52 3.53 17.12 -17.09
N PRO A 53 4.36 17.28 -18.13
CA PRO A 53 5.02 16.15 -18.77
C PRO A 53 5.97 15.47 -17.78
N CYS A 54 5.83 14.16 -17.62
CA CYS A 54 6.63 13.40 -16.67
C CYS A 54 6.86 11.97 -17.15
N THR A 55 7.97 11.38 -16.72
CA THR A 55 8.22 9.96 -16.96
C THR A 55 7.44 9.10 -15.96
N PRO A 56 7.10 7.84 -16.32
CA PRO A 56 6.45 6.92 -15.38
C PRO A 56 7.25 6.69 -14.09
N ASN A 57 8.58 6.81 -14.15
CA ASN A 57 9.46 6.68 -12.99
C ASN A 57 9.36 7.91 -12.07
N GLU A 58 9.27 9.12 -12.61
CA GLU A 58 9.06 10.35 -11.83
C GLU A 58 7.67 10.38 -11.16
N PHE A 59 6.67 9.80 -11.82
CA PHE A 59 5.36 9.60 -11.22
C PHE A 59 5.44 8.64 -10.01
N LEU A 60 6.09 7.48 -10.19
CA LEU A 60 6.25 6.52 -9.10
C LEU A 60 7.05 7.08 -7.93
N THR A 61 8.12 7.82 -8.17
CA THR A 61 8.91 8.42 -7.07
C THR A 61 8.08 9.43 -6.29
N ARG A 62 7.21 10.23 -6.94
CA ARG A 62 6.30 11.13 -6.24
C ARG A 62 5.20 10.40 -5.46
N MET A 63 4.64 9.35 -6.04
CA MET A 63 3.60 8.54 -5.39
C MET A 63 4.14 7.60 -4.30
N VAL A 64 5.45 7.39 -4.20
CA VAL A 64 6.08 6.54 -3.18
C VAL A 64 6.81 7.36 -2.10
N ALA A 65 7.50 8.43 -2.49
CA ALA A 65 8.30 9.27 -1.58
C ALA A 65 7.56 10.53 -1.11
N GLY A 66 6.32 10.76 -1.56
CA GLY A 66 5.51 11.90 -1.13
C GLY A 66 5.04 11.77 0.32
N PRO A 67 5.00 12.85 1.12
CA PRO A 67 4.47 12.82 2.49
C PRO A 67 3.01 12.34 2.55
N PHE A 68 2.21 12.67 1.53
CA PHE A 68 0.84 12.18 1.38
C PHE A 68 0.76 10.68 1.06
N ALA A 69 1.74 10.13 0.33
CA ALA A 69 1.82 8.70 0.05
C ALA A 69 2.15 7.90 1.32
N VAL A 70 3.11 8.40 2.11
CA VAL A 70 3.45 7.81 3.42
C VAL A 70 2.26 7.90 4.37
N MET A 71 1.57 9.04 4.45
CA MET A 71 0.36 9.18 5.26
C MET A 71 -0.75 8.23 4.80
N GLY A 72 -1.03 8.14 3.51
CA GLY A 72 -2.03 7.22 2.95
C GLY A 72 -1.71 5.76 3.26
N PHE A 73 -0.44 5.37 3.12
CA PHE A 73 0.03 4.03 3.46
C PHE A 73 -0.07 3.75 4.97
N MET A 74 0.25 4.72 5.82
CA MET A 74 0.10 4.60 7.27
C MET A 74 -1.38 4.45 7.66
N ILE A 75 -2.28 5.25 7.08
CA ILE A 75 -3.72 5.14 7.33
C ILE A 75 -4.24 3.77 6.88
N LEU A 76 -3.82 3.28 5.71
CA LEU A 76 -4.17 1.94 5.22
C LEU A 76 -3.64 0.84 6.16
N CYS A 77 -2.38 0.95 6.60
CA CYS A 77 -1.81 -0.01 7.55
C CYS A 77 -2.51 0.02 8.91
N LEU A 78 -2.85 1.21 9.42
CA LEU A 78 -3.54 1.37 10.70
C LEU A 78 -4.99 0.90 10.64
N SER A 79 -5.73 1.27 9.60
CA SER A 79 -7.11 0.79 9.40
C SER A 79 -7.17 -0.72 9.21
N TRP A 80 -6.23 -1.29 8.45
CA TRP A 80 -6.08 -2.74 8.32
C TRP A 80 -5.68 -3.40 9.65
N GLY A 81 -4.74 -2.82 10.38
CA GLY A 81 -4.33 -3.28 11.71
C GLY A 81 -5.46 -3.25 12.74
N VAL A 82 -6.34 -2.26 12.69
CA VAL A 82 -7.54 -2.16 13.54
C VAL A 82 -8.58 -3.20 13.13
N MET A 83 -8.86 -3.37 11.83
CA MET A 83 -9.78 -4.42 11.36
C MET A 83 -9.28 -5.82 11.69
N TRP A 84 -7.99 -6.09 11.45
CA TRP A 84 -7.37 -7.38 11.70
C TRP A 84 -7.20 -7.64 13.19
N GLY A 85 -6.78 -6.64 13.97
CA GLY A 85 -6.69 -6.69 15.43
C GLY A 85 -8.06 -6.88 16.08
N GLY A 86 -9.10 -6.25 15.53
CA GLY A 86 -10.49 -6.49 15.91
C GLY A 86 -10.94 -7.91 15.55
N PHE A 87 -10.61 -8.40 14.36
CA PHE A 87 -10.92 -9.76 13.94
C PHE A 87 -10.21 -10.81 14.80
N THR A 88 -8.92 -10.66 15.11
CA THR A 88 -8.19 -11.59 15.98
C THR A 88 -8.62 -11.48 17.43
N ALA A 89 -9.03 -10.30 17.91
CA ALA A 89 -9.62 -10.14 19.24
C ALA A 89 -11.02 -10.78 19.35
N VAL A 90 -11.85 -10.66 18.32
CA VAL A 90 -13.22 -11.24 18.27
C VAL A 90 -13.20 -12.74 18.01
N VAL A 91 -12.34 -13.20 17.11
CA VAL A 91 -12.13 -14.63 16.82
C VAL A 91 -11.33 -15.32 17.93
N GLY A 92 -10.67 -14.52 18.77
CA GLY A 92 -10.00 -14.98 19.96
C GLY A 92 -8.60 -15.50 19.68
N PHE A 93 -7.74 -15.29 20.67
CA PHE A 93 -6.71 -16.25 21.05
C PHE A 93 -7.10 -17.69 20.66
N ILE A 94 -6.47 -18.21 19.60
CA ILE A 94 -6.27 -19.64 19.37
C ILE A 94 -4.78 -19.92 19.63
#